data_AF-A0A8J8DXH1-F1
#
_entry.id   AF-A0A8J8DXH1-F1
#
_cell.length_a   1.000
_cell.length_b   1.000
_cell.length_c   1.000
_cell.angle_alpha   90.00
_cell.angle_beta   90.00
_cell.angle_gamma   90.00
#
_symmetry.space_group_name_H-M   'P 1'
#
loop_
_entity.id
_entity.type
_entity.pdbx_description
1 polymer ?
#
loop_
_entity_poly.entity_id
_entity_poly.type
_entity_poly.pdbx_seq_one_letter_code
_entity_poly.pdbx_strand_id
1 'polypeptide(L)'
;MYAVQYITIVIVLALMVYVLGRYGRKEFEWGDFLFWEALLLGLLIVAIFPLEIANEIKHILGLGRGLDALFVISIGLAYILMFRVYLAVDKTEREITELTRKIAMELEEINKRLEKIEKNL
;
A
#
# COMPACT_ATOMS: atom_id res chain seq x y z
N MET A 1 31.87 -1.77 5.01
CA MET A 1 31.05 -1.71 3.77
C MET A 1 29.92 -0.71 3.97
N TYR A 2 30.21 0.59 3.95
CA TYR A 2 29.22 1.65 4.17
C TYR A 2 28.46 2.06 2.90
N ALA A 3 28.96 1.66 1.72
CA ALA A 3 28.35 2.02 0.43
C ALA A 3 26.88 1.59 0.34
N VAL A 4 26.57 0.34 0.71
CA VAL A 4 25.20 -0.18 0.73
C VAL A 4 24.33 0.63 1.68
N GLN A 5 24.85 0.99 2.86
CA GLN A 5 24.12 1.78 3.85
C GLN A 5 23.78 3.18 3.34
N TYR A 6 24.74 3.90 2.75
CA TYR A 6 24.50 5.22 2.17
C TYR A 6 23.52 5.17 0.99
N ILE A 7 23.64 4.17 0.11
CA ILE A 7 22.70 3.97 -0.99
C ILE A 7 21.28 3.77 -0.44
N THR A 8 21.11 2.91 0.56
CA THR A 8 19.82 2.67 1.19
C THR A 8 19.24 3.97 1.77
N ILE A 9 20.02 4.73 2.53
CA ILE A 9 19.55 6.01 3.12
C ILE A 9 19.09 6.98 2.04
N VAL A 10 19.86 7.14 0.96
CA VAL A 10 19.50 8.04 -0.16
C VAL A 10 18.19 7.59 -0.82
N ILE A 11 18.01 6.28 -1.03
CA ILE A 11 16.78 5.73 -1.60
C ILE A 11 15.58 6.01 -0.67
N VAL A 12 15.72 5.76 0.63
CA VAL A 12 14.64 6.00 1.59
C VAL A 12 14.25 7.47 1.65
N LEU A 13 15.22 8.38 1.65
CA LEU A 13 14.96 9.82 1.61
C LEU A 13 14.28 10.24 0.30
N ALA A 14 14.69 9.69 -0.84
CA ALA A 14 14.03 9.95 -2.12
C ALA A 14 12.57 9.46 -2.11
N LEU A 15 12.29 8.31 -1.49
CA LEU A 15 10.94 7.78 -1.33
C LEU A 15 10.08 8.66 -0.41
N MET A 16 10.62 9.18 0.69
CA MET A 16 9.91 10.15 1.55
C MET A 16 9.54 11.41 0.78
N VAL A 17 10.48 11.99 0.02
CA VAL A 17 10.20 13.17 -0.82
C VAL A 17 9.12 12.86 -1.86
N TYR A 18 9.14 11.67 -2.45
CA TYR A 18 8.12 11.22 -3.38
C TYR A 18 6.72 11.11 -2.73
N VAL A 19 6.63 10.53 -1.53
CA VAL A 19 5.37 10.40 -0.77
C VAL A 19 4.83 11.78 -0.39
N LEU A 20 5.68 12.68 0.11
CA LEU A 20 5.34 14.09 0.34
C LEU A 20 4.80 14.79 -0.91
N GLY A 21 5.45 14.57 -2.07
CA GLY A 21 5.02 15.14 -3.35
C GLY A 21 3.69 14.56 -3.87
N ARG A 22 3.36 13.31 -3.53
CA ARG A 22 2.06 12.70 -3.84
C ARG A 22 0.96 13.23 -2.92
N TYR A 23 1.26 13.44 -1.63
CA TYR A 23 0.33 14.08 -0.68
C TYR A 23 0.01 15.53 -1.10
N GLY A 24 1.02 16.31 -1.51
CA GLY A 24 0.81 17.68 -2.02
C GLY A 24 -0.09 17.77 -3.26
N ARG A 25 -0.19 16.68 -4.04
CA ARG A 25 -1.09 16.56 -5.21
C ARG A 25 -2.50 16.09 -4.85
N LYS A 26 -2.82 15.91 -3.56
CA LYS A 26 -4.10 15.37 -3.05
C LYS A 26 -4.43 13.96 -3.56
N GLU A 27 -3.41 13.21 -3.95
CA GLU A 27 -3.55 11.82 -4.39
C GLU A 27 -3.55 10.84 -3.21
N PHE A 28 -3.11 11.28 -2.03
CA PHE A 28 -3.17 10.53 -0.78
C PHE A 28 -4.13 11.18 0.22
N GLU A 29 -4.93 10.34 0.86
CA GLU A 29 -5.59 10.71 2.10
C GLU A 29 -4.55 10.90 3.22
N TRP A 30 -4.88 11.71 4.23
CA TRP A 30 -3.99 11.97 5.37
C TRP A 30 -3.55 10.68 6.10
N GLY A 31 -4.45 9.69 6.21
CA GLY A 31 -4.14 8.40 6.82
C GLY A 31 -3.09 7.60 6.05
N ASP A 32 -3.15 7.61 4.72
CA ASP A 32 -2.20 6.90 3.87
C ASP A 32 -0.83 7.57 3.88
N PHE A 33 -0.81 8.90 3.86
CA PHE A 33 0.43 9.67 3.99
C PHE A 33 1.16 9.33 5.30
N LEU A 34 0.47 9.43 6.44
CA LEU A 34 1.06 9.12 7.75
C LEU A 34 1.55 7.67 7.84
N PHE A 35 0.80 6.73 7.28
CA PHE A 35 1.20 5.32 7.26
C PHE A 35 2.52 5.12 6.50
N TRP A 36 2.63 5.68 5.29
CA TRP A 36 3.82 5.53 4.47
C TRP A 36 5.04 6.25 5.06
N GLU A 37 4.85 7.47 5.57
CA GLU A 37 5.93 8.20 6.25
C GLU A 37 6.42 7.48 7.51
N ALA A 38 5.51 6.94 8.34
CA ALA A 38 5.90 6.17 9.53
C ALA A 38 6.68 4.91 9.15
N LEU A 39 6.28 4.22 8.08
CA LEU A 39 6.97 3.03 7.59
C LEU A 39 8.37 3.38 7.06
N LEU A 40 8.49 4.44 6.26
CA LEU A 40 9.76 4.91 5.72
C LEU A 40 10.68 5.43 6.84
N LEU A 41 10.14 6.09 7.86
CA LEU A 41 10.89 6.54 9.03
C LEU A 41 11.46 5.35 9.80
N GLY A 42 10.66 4.31 10.01
CA GLY A 42 11.13 3.05 10.60
C GLY A 42 12.28 2.45 9.80
N LEU A 43 12.12 2.36 8.47
CA LEU A 43 13.16 1.85 7.57
C LEU A 43 14.45 2.71 7.62
N LEU A 44 14.32 4.04 7.72
CA LEU A 44 15.44 4.95 7.85
C LEU A 44 16.21 4.72 9.16
N ILE A 45 15.50 4.53 10.27
CA ILE A 45 16.13 4.21 11.57
C ILE A 45 16.92 2.90 11.48
N VAL A 46 16.33 1.85 10.88
CA VAL A 46 17.03 0.57 10.67
C VAL A 46 18.26 0.74 9.77
N ALA A 47 18.19 1.60 8.74
CA ALA A 47 19.30 1.86 7.85
C ALA A 47 20.45 2.64 8.53
N ILE A 48 20.15 3.52 9.48
CA ILE A 48 21.16 4.29 10.21
C ILE A 48 21.85 3.43 11.28
N PHE A 49 21.09 2.60 12.00
CA PHE A 49 21.59 1.77 13.12
C PHE A 49 21.35 0.26 12.88
N PRO A 50 21.95 -0.33 11.82
CA PRO A 50 21.62 -1.69 11.42
C PRO A 50 22.07 -2.74 12.44
N LEU A 51 23.18 -2.51 13.16
CA LEU A 51 23.75 -3.48 14.09
C LEU A 51 22.99 -3.52 15.42
N GLU A 52 22.69 -2.34 15.96
CA GLU A 52 21.95 -2.17 17.21
C GLU A 52 20.55 -2.77 17.06
N ILE A 53 19.83 -2.36 16.00
CA ILE A 53 18.47 -2.85 15.73
C ILE A 53 18.45 -4.35 15.49
N ALA A 54 19.39 -4.88 14.69
CA ALA A 54 19.48 -6.31 14.43
C ALA A 54 19.73 -7.12 15.71
N ASN A 55 20.55 -6.61 16.63
CA ASN A 55 20.84 -7.29 17.89
C ASN A 55 19.66 -7.23 18.87
N GLU A 56 18.98 -6.10 18.99
CA GLU A 56 17.76 -6.00 19.83
C GLU A 56 16.66 -6.96 19.36
N ILE A 57 16.40 -6.95 18.05
CA ILE A 57 15.40 -7.84 17.44
C ILE A 57 15.82 -9.31 17.61
N LYS A 58 17.11 -9.62 17.48
CA LYS A 58 17.65 -10.96 17.73
C LYS A 58 17.32 -11.43 19.15
N HIS A 59 17.52 -10.58 20.15
CA HIS A 59 17.25 -10.92 21.56
C HIS A 59 15.76 -11.19 21.81
N ILE A 60 14.87 -10.43 21.17
CA ILE A 60 13.42 -10.61 21.28
C ILE A 60 12.97 -11.90 20.58
N LEU A 61 13.47 -12.16 19.37
CA LEU A 61 13.03 -13.29 18.54
C LEU A 61 13.78 -14.60 18.83
N GLY A 62 14.87 -14.57 19.59
CA GLY A 62 15.68 -15.76 19.92
C GLY A 62 16.44 -16.35 18.73
N LEU A 63 16.66 -15.59 17.65
CA LEU A 63 17.35 -16.06 16.45
C LEU A 63 18.88 -16.00 16.62
N GLY A 64 19.62 -16.88 15.93
CA GLY A 64 21.09 -16.94 16.08
C GLY A 64 21.83 -15.72 15.50
N ARG A 65 21.26 -15.08 14.47
CA ARG A 65 21.85 -13.97 13.72
C ARG A 65 20.85 -12.82 13.61
N GLY A 66 21.29 -11.59 13.89
CA GLY A 66 20.41 -10.41 13.84
C GLY A 66 19.90 -10.07 12.44
N LEU A 67 20.70 -10.34 11.40
CA LEU A 67 20.26 -10.21 10.01
C LEU A 67 19.07 -11.12 9.69
N ASP A 68 19.11 -12.38 10.12
CA ASP A 68 18.03 -13.34 9.86
C ASP A 68 16.72 -12.89 10.55
N ALA A 69 16.86 -12.26 11.73
CA ALA A 69 15.74 -11.69 12.46
C ALA A 69 15.10 -10.50 11.73
N LEU A 70 15.92 -9.59 11.19
CA LEU A 70 15.46 -8.51 10.31
C LEU A 70 14.76 -9.04 9.06
N PHE A 71 15.28 -10.11 8.45
CA PHE A 71 14.65 -10.74 7.28
C PHE A 71 13.27 -11.29 7.60
N VAL A 72 13.11 -12.01 8.71
CA VAL A 72 11.81 -12.57 9.13
C VAL A 72 10.78 -11.45 9.33
N ILE A 73 11.16 -10.36 10.02
CA ILE A 73 10.27 -9.21 10.21
C ILE A 73 9.93 -8.55 8.88
N SER A 74 10.92 -8.37 8.00
CA SER A 74 10.71 -7.74 6.69
C SER A 74 9.75 -8.55 5.82
N ILE A 75 9.87 -9.88 5.83
CA ILE A 75 8.95 -10.78 5.14
C ILE A 75 7.55 -10.67 5.74
N GLY A 76 7.43 -10.68 7.08
CA GLY A 76 6.15 -10.51 7.76
C GLY A 76 5.47 -9.18 7.41
N LEU A 77 6.22 -8.07 7.46
CA LEU A 77 5.75 -6.75 7.04
C LEU A 77 5.33 -6.74 5.56
N ALA A 78 6.13 -7.33 4.68
CA ALA A 78 5.81 -7.43 3.26
C ALA A 78 4.49 -8.20 3.04
N TYR A 79 4.26 -9.30 3.77
CA TYR A 79 2.99 -10.04 3.71
C TYR A 79 1.81 -9.19 4.17
N ILE A 80 1.95 -8.41 5.25
CA ILE A 80 0.88 -7.50 5.71
C ILE A 80 0.58 -6.43 4.64
N LEU A 81 1.61 -5.85 4.02
CA LEU A 81 1.44 -4.89 2.94
C LEU A 81 0.77 -5.52 1.71
N MET A 82 1.20 -6.71 1.30
CA MET A 82 0.58 -7.46 0.20
C MET A 82 -0.89 -7.78 0.52
N PHE A 83 -1.20 -8.17 1.75
CA PHE A 83 -2.57 -8.44 2.18
C PHE A 83 -3.43 -7.17 2.12
N ARG A 84 -2.89 -6.02 2.55
CA ARG A 84 -3.59 -4.72 2.41
C ARG A 84 -3.90 -4.40 0.95
N VAL A 85 -2.97 -4.66 0.03
CA VAL A 85 -3.19 -4.49 -1.42
C VAL A 85 -4.26 -5.45 -1.91
N TYR A 86 -4.22 -6.72 -1.51
CA TYR A 86 -5.24 -7.71 -1.86
C TYR A 86 -6.64 -7.26 -1.44
N LEU A 87 -6.82 -6.77 -0.21
CA LEU A 87 -8.11 -6.25 0.27
C LEU A 87 -8.59 -5.04 -0.53
N ALA A 88 -7.67 -4.14 -0.91
CA ALA A 88 -8.01 -2.99 -1.75
C ALA A 88 -8.50 -3.44 -3.13
N VAL A 89 -7.82 -4.42 -3.74
CA VAL A 89 -8.21 -5.00 -5.03
C VAL A 89 -9.59 -5.68 -4.93
N ASP A 90 -9.83 -6.52 -3.93
CA ASP A 90 -11.12 -7.20 -3.71
C ASP A 90 -12.27 -6.19 -3.53
N LYS A 91 -12.04 -5.11 -2.76
CA LYS A 91 -13.01 -4.03 -2.60
C LYS A 91 -13.32 -3.35 -3.94
N THR A 92 -12.29 -3.00 -4.71
CA THR A 92 -12.46 -2.37 -6.03
C THR A 92 -13.20 -3.29 -7.00
N GLU A 93 -12.92 -4.59 -7.00
CA GLU A 93 -13.61 -5.57 -7.85
C GLU A 93 -15.12 -5.65 -7.53
N ARG A 94 -15.48 -5.62 -6.24
CA ARG A 94 -16.89 -5.57 -5.80
C ARG A 94 -17.57 -4.28 -6.25
N GLU A 95 -16.92 -3.13 -6.07
CA GLU A 95 -17.45 -1.84 -6.49
C GLU A 95 -17.69 -1.78 -8.01
N ILE A 96 -16.77 -2.31 -8.81
CA ILE A 96 -16.93 -2.43 -10.27
C ILE A 96 -18.12 -3.33 -10.63
N THR A 97 -18.27 -4.46 -9.94
CA THR A 97 -19.37 -5.40 -10.17
C THR A 97 -20.72 -4.75 -9.86
N GLU A 98 -20.83 -4.05 -8.73
CA GLU A 98 -22.03 -3.31 -8.35
C GLU A 98 -22.36 -2.19 -9.35
N LEU A 99 -21.35 -1.44 -9.78
CA LEU A 99 -21.51 -0.37 -10.75
C LEU A 99 -22.00 -0.92 -12.10
N THR A 100 -21.39 -2.00 -12.59
CA THR A 100 -21.79 -2.65 -13.85
C THR A 100 -23.23 -3.15 -13.78
N ARG A 101 -23.64 -3.72 -12.64
CA ARG A 101 -25.03 -4.16 -12.42
C ARG A 101 -26.02 -3.00 -12.44
N LYS A 102 -25.69 -1.87 -11.81
CA LYS A 102 -26.52 -0.66 -11.83
C LYS A 102 -26.69 -0.14 -13.26
N ILE A 103 -25.58 -0.02 -14.00
CA ILE A 103 -25.59 0.42 -15.40
C ILE A 103 -26.47 -0.50 -16.26
N ALA A 104 -26.36 -1.82 -16.09
CA ALA A 104 -27.18 -2.78 -16.85
C ALA A 104 -28.69 -2.62 -16.58
N MET A 105 -29.08 -2.41 -15.31
CA MET A 105 -30.49 -2.19 -14.95
C MET A 105 -31.02 -0.86 -15.49
N GLU A 106 -30.23 0.22 -15.40
CA GLU A 106 -30.61 1.53 -15.96
C GLU A 106 -30.78 1.46 -17.48
N LEU A 107 -29.88 0.76 -18.18
CA LEU A 107 -29.97 0.57 -19.62
C LEU A 107 -31.21 -0.24 -20.02
N GLU A 108 -31.55 -1.29 -19.27
CA GLU A 108 -32.77 -2.07 -19.49
C GLU A 108 -34.03 -1.22 -19.27
N GLU A 109 -34.06 -0.38 -18.24
CA GLU A 109 -35.18 0.53 -17.98
C GLU A 109 -35.35 1.56 -19.10
N ILE A 110 -34.26 2.15 -19.58
CA ILE A 110 -34.27 3.07 -20.71
C ILE A 110 -34.84 2.39 -21.96
N ASN A 111 -34.37 1.19 -22.29
CA ASN A 111 -34.87 0.43 -23.44
C ASN A 111 -36.37 0.15 -23.33
N LYS A 112 -36.85 -0.28 -22.16
CA LYS A 112 -38.30 -0.50 -21.92
C LYS A 112 -39.13 0.78 -22.08
N ARG A 113 -38.58 1.95 -21.70
CA ARG A 113 -39.26 3.24 -21.89
C ARG A 113 -39.31 3.62 -23.37
N LEU A 114 -38.24 3.37 -24.12
CA LEU A 114 -38.18 3.62 -25.57
C LEU A 114 -39.19 2.74 -26.32
N GLU A 115 -39.26 1.44 -26.03
CA GLU A 115 -40.25 0.53 -26.64
C GLU A 115 -41.70 0.97 -26.39
N LYS A 116 -41.99 1.56 -25.22
CA LYS A 116 -43.32 2.11 -24.91
C LYS A 116 -43.63 3.36 -25.72
N ILE A 117 -42.63 4.21 -25.97
CA ILE A 117 -42.80 5.41 -26.80
C ILE A 117 -43.06 5.01 -28.25
N GLU A 118 -42.29 4.05 -28.78
CA GLU A 118 -42.46 3.54 -30.15
C GLU A 118 -43.83 2.90 -30.38
N LYS A 119 -44.38 2.18 -29.39
CA LYS A 119 -45.73 1.59 -29.49
C LYS A 119 -46.87 2.60 -29.44
N ASN A 120 -46.62 3.82 -28.96
CA ASN A 120 -47.64 4.86 -28.83
C ASN A 120 -47.61 5.88 -29.99
N LEU A 121 -46.65 5.74 -30.93
CA LEU A 121 -46.54 6.48 -32.19
C LEU A 121 -47.26 5.72 -33.32
#